data_AF-A0A1J3HBG8-F1
#
_entry.id   AF-A0A1J3HBG8-F1
#
_cell.length_a   1.000
_cell.length_b   1.000
_cell.length_c   1.000
_cell.angle_alpha   90.00
_cell.angle_beta   90.00
_cell.angle_gamma   90.00
#
_symmetry.space_group_name_H-M   'P 1'
#
loop_
_entity.id
_entity.type
_entity.pdbx_description
1 polymer ?
#
loop_
_entity_poly.entity_id
_entity_poly.type
_entity_poly.pdbx_seq_one_letter_code
_entity_poly.pdbx_strand_id
1 'polypeptide(L)'
;DKKEEKEWQTQLEKLKNTQPSNLQNVLALSFESLDDEEKKVFLDIACLFLKMEITKEEFVDVLKGCGLNAEAALSVLRQKSLVKILEDDKLWMHDQIRDMGRQMVLKESPEDPGMRSRLSDRGEIMTVLNNMKGTTSIRGIVFDFKKKFVRDPTANEIA
;
A
#
# COMPACT_ATOMS: atom_id res chain seq x y z
N ASP A 1 7.60 12.15 -28.94
CA ASP A 1 8.61 13.05 -28.34
C ASP A 1 8.76 12.84 -26.84
N LYS A 2 9.98 12.97 -26.27
CA LYS A 2 10.20 12.85 -24.80
C LYS A 2 9.38 13.84 -23.95
N LYS A 3 8.93 14.94 -24.56
CA LYS A 3 8.07 15.95 -23.93
C LYS A 3 6.65 15.41 -23.69
N GLU A 4 6.15 14.62 -24.62
CA GLU A 4 4.83 14.00 -24.58
C GLU A 4 4.79 12.88 -23.53
N GLU A 5 5.84 12.06 -23.42
CA GLU A 5 5.94 10.99 -22.42
C GLU A 5 5.89 11.51 -20.98
N LYS A 6 6.60 12.60 -20.67
CA LYS A 6 6.56 13.24 -19.34
C LYS A 6 5.18 13.83 -19.02
N GLU A 7 4.52 14.39 -20.03
CA GLU A 7 3.18 14.95 -19.90
C GLU A 7 2.15 13.84 -19.61
N TRP A 8 2.23 12.72 -20.34
CA TRP A 8 1.42 11.53 -20.08
C TRP A 8 1.68 10.90 -18.70
N GLN A 9 2.94 10.84 -18.24
CA GLN A 9 3.26 10.38 -16.89
C GLN A 9 2.65 11.28 -15.81
N THR A 10 2.73 12.60 -16.00
CA THR A 10 2.14 13.58 -15.08
C THR A 10 0.61 13.48 -15.05
N GLN A 11 -0.03 13.32 -16.22
CA GLN A 11 -1.48 13.13 -16.30
C GLN A 11 -1.91 11.80 -15.67
N LEU A 12 -1.14 10.72 -15.86
CA LEU A 12 -1.39 9.43 -15.23
C LEU A 12 -1.26 9.49 -13.71
N GLU A 13 -0.24 10.18 -13.18
CA GLU A 13 -0.11 10.44 -11.74
C GLU A 13 -1.27 11.26 -11.20
N LYS A 14 -1.67 12.32 -11.90
CA LYS A 14 -2.87 13.09 -11.55
C LYS A 14 -4.09 12.19 -11.51
N LEU A 15 -4.34 11.36 -12.52
CA LEU A 15 -5.48 10.43 -12.58
C LEU A 15 -5.47 9.38 -11.45
N LYS A 16 -4.30 8.80 -11.13
CA LYS A 16 -4.14 7.89 -9.99
C LYS A 16 -4.46 8.58 -8.65
N ASN A 17 -4.15 9.87 -8.55
CA ASN A 17 -4.43 10.69 -7.38
C ASN A 17 -5.86 11.29 -7.37
N THR A 18 -6.56 11.33 -8.51
CA THR A 18 -7.88 11.99 -8.69
C THR A 18 -8.97 11.04 -9.22
N GLN A 19 -8.83 9.73 -8.98
CA GLN A 19 -9.87 8.76 -9.37
C GLN A 19 -11.25 9.26 -8.90
N PRO A 20 -12.29 9.21 -9.76
CA PRO A 20 -13.55 9.91 -9.52
C PRO A 20 -14.09 9.63 -8.12
N SER A 21 -14.25 10.71 -7.35
CA SER A 21 -14.64 10.70 -5.92
C SER A 21 -15.83 9.78 -5.65
N ASN A 22 -16.79 9.73 -6.58
CA ASN A 22 -17.99 8.92 -6.46
C ASN A 22 -17.70 7.41 -6.33
N LEU A 23 -16.76 6.87 -7.11
CA LEU A 23 -16.43 5.44 -7.08
C LEU A 23 -15.61 5.11 -5.83
N GLN A 24 -14.64 5.96 -5.49
CA GLN A 24 -13.84 5.82 -4.29
C GLN A 24 -14.68 5.91 -3.02
N ASN A 25 -15.71 6.77 -3.00
CA ASN A 25 -16.66 6.86 -1.89
C ASN A 25 -17.50 5.58 -1.73
N VAL A 26 -17.98 5.00 -2.83
CA VAL A 26 -18.74 3.73 -2.77
C VAL A 26 -17.86 2.59 -2.27
N LEU A 27 -16.62 2.49 -2.76
CA LEU A 27 -15.68 1.49 -2.27
C LEU A 27 -15.32 1.74 -0.81
N ALA A 28 -15.17 3.01 -0.38
CA ALA A 28 -14.85 3.35 1.01
C ALA A 28 -15.89 2.83 2.00
N LEU A 29 -17.19 2.78 1.64
CA LEU A 29 -18.23 2.20 2.49
C LEU A 29 -17.94 0.72 2.84
N SER A 30 -17.39 -0.04 1.89
CA SER A 30 -17.02 -1.44 2.14
C SER A 30 -15.90 -1.55 3.16
N PHE A 31 -14.93 -0.64 3.12
CA PHE A 31 -13.84 -0.53 4.09
C PHE A 31 -14.33 -0.03 5.45
N GLU A 32 -15.20 0.98 5.48
CA GLU A 32 -15.77 1.52 6.72
C GLU A 32 -16.57 0.48 7.50
N SER A 33 -17.23 -0.44 6.78
CA SER A 33 -17.99 -1.57 7.35
C SER A 33 -17.15 -2.67 7.99
N LEU A 34 -15.81 -2.60 7.89
CA LEU A 34 -14.89 -3.52 8.53
C LEU A 34 -14.61 -3.10 9.98
N ASP A 35 -14.35 -4.07 10.85
CA ASP A 35 -13.86 -3.78 12.19
C ASP A 35 -12.37 -3.33 12.18
N ASP A 36 -11.85 -2.94 13.34
CA ASP A 36 -10.49 -2.39 13.44
C ASP A 36 -9.40 -3.40 13.09
N GLU A 37 -9.63 -4.69 13.32
CA GLU A 37 -8.67 -5.75 13.00
C GLU A 37 -8.71 -6.05 11.50
N GLU A 38 -9.90 -6.24 10.94
CA GLU A 38 -10.14 -6.41 9.52
C GLU A 38 -9.59 -5.25 8.69
N LYS A 39 -9.72 -4.01 9.17
CA LYS A 39 -9.12 -2.82 8.54
C LYS A 39 -7.60 -2.91 8.48
N LYS A 40 -6.94 -3.33 9.56
CA LYS A 40 -5.47 -3.50 9.57
C LYS A 40 -5.05 -4.54 8.54
N VAL A 41 -5.70 -5.69 8.54
CA VAL A 41 -5.43 -6.80 7.60
C VAL A 41 -5.67 -6.35 6.15
N PHE A 42 -6.77 -5.64 5.89
CA PHE A 42 -7.06 -5.09 4.57
C PHE A 42 -5.95 -4.15 4.07
N LEU A 43 -5.50 -3.22 4.91
CA LEU A 43 -4.45 -2.26 4.55
C LEU A 43 -3.10 -2.94 4.34
N ASP A 44 -2.78 -3.98 5.12
CA ASP A 44 -1.56 -4.77 4.95
C ASP A 44 -1.55 -5.49 3.60
N ILE A 45 -2.68 -6.07 3.19
CA ILE A 45 -2.82 -6.67 1.85
C ILE A 45 -2.64 -5.60 0.77
N ALA A 46 -3.42 -4.50 0.83
CA ALA A 46 -3.41 -3.46 -0.19
C ALA A 46 -2.05 -2.79 -0.39
N CYS A 47 -1.29 -2.60 0.71
CA CYS A 47 -0.04 -1.85 0.70
C CYS A 47 1.21 -2.72 0.62
N LEU A 48 1.22 -3.88 1.29
CA LEU A 48 2.44 -4.64 1.55
C LEU A 48 2.48 -5.95 0.75
N PHE A 49 1.55 -6.86 1.01
CA PHE A 49 1.69 -8.26 0.65
C PHE A 49 1.47 -8.57 -0.83
N LEU A 50 0.67 -7.77 -1.55
CA LEU A 50 0.49 -7.94 -3.00
C LEU A 50 1.79 -7.74 -3.81
N LYS A 51 2.85 -7.24 -3.19
CA LYS A 51 4.19 -7.07 -3.81
C LYS A 51 5.18 -8.18 -3.43
N MET A 52 4.84 -9.08 -2.51
CA MET A 52 5.80 -9.98 -1.84
C MET A 52 5.85 -11.41 -2.40
N GLU A 53 5.02 -11.77 -3.39
CA GLU A 53 4.94 -13.14 -3.95
C GLU A 53 4.84 -14.22 -2.85
N ILE A 54 3.94 -14.01 -1.88
CA ILE A 54 3.71 -14.94 -0.76
C ILE A 54 2.41 -15.74 -0.92
N THR A 55 2.36 -16.92 -0.34
CA THR A 55 1.14 -17.75 -0.26
C THR A 55 0.19 -17.24 0.81
N LYS A 56 -1.05 -17.72 0.81
CA LYS A 56 -2.05 -17.35 1.82
C LYS A 56 -1.70 -17.97 3.18
N GLU A 57 -1.06 -19.14 3.25
CA GLU A 57 -0.52 -19.66 4.51
C GLU A 57 0.62 -18.78 5.09
N GLU A 58 1.59 -18.35 4.26
CA GLU A 58 2.68 -17.48 4.73
C GLU A 58 2.15 -16.13 5.25
N PHE A 59 1.16 -15.57 4.56
CA PHE A 59 0.45 -14.36 4.98
C PHE A 59 -0.20 -14.53 6.37
N VAL A 60 -0.91 -15.65 6.56
CA VAL A 60 -1.56 -15.98 7.83
C VAL A 60 -0.54 -16.10 8.96
N ASP A 61 0.56 -16.80 8.71
CA ASP A 61 1.61 -17.01 9.72
C ASP A 61 2.26 -15.69 10.16
N VAL A 62 2.55 -14.79 9.21
CA VAL A 62 3.10 -13.45 9.51
C VAL A 62 2.14 -12.66 10.40
N LEU A 63 0.87 -12.60 10.04
CA LEU A 63 -0.11 -11.80 10.78
C LEU A 63 -0.45 -12.40 12.15
N LYS A 64 -0.44 -13.73 12.27
CA LYS A 64 -0.53 -14.42 13.55
C LYS A 64 0.63 -14.07 14.46
N GLY A 65 1.85 -13.97 13.91
CA GLY A 65 3.03 -13.46 14.62
C GLY A 65 2.88 -12.01 15.10
N CYS A 66 2.04 -11.22 14.42
CA CYS A 66 1.67 -9.86 14.83
C CYS A 66 0.48 -9.79 15.81
N GLY A 67 -0.06 -10.93 16.25
CA GLY A 67 -1.19 -11.00 17.17
C GLY A 67 -2.55 -10.70 16.53
N LEU A 68 -2.67 -10.83 15.21
CA LEU A 68 -3.93 -10.65 14.46
C LEU A 68 -4.53 -12.02 14.09
N ASN A 69 -5.86 -12.11 14.09
CA ASN A 69 -6.58 -13.28 13.60
C ASN A 69 -6.78 -13.20 12.08
N ALA A 70 -5.71 -13.52 11.36
CA ALA A 70 -5.64 -13.41 9.91
C ALA A 70 -6.71 -14.23 9.20
N GLU A 71 -6.98 -15.47 9.66
CA GLU A 71 -7.99 -16.33 9.05
C GLU A 71 -9.40 -15.76 9.18
N ALA A 72 -9.77 -15.24 10.36
CA ALA A 72 -11.07 -14.63 10.57
C ALA A 72 -11.25 -13.38 9.70
N ALA A 73 -10.26 -12.48 9.73
CA ALA A 73 -10.29 -11.27 8.91
C ALA A 73 -10.34 -11.61 7.41
N LEU A 74 -9.53 -12.55 6.93
CA LEU A 74 -9.51 -12.96 5.53
C LEU A 74 -10.84 -13.59 5.10
N SER A 75 -11.51 -14.34 5.99
CA SER A 75 -12.85 -14.86 5.73
C SER A 75 -13.85 -13.74 5.48
N VAL A 76 -13.86 -12.69 6.31
CA VAL A 76 -14.76 -11.54 6.14
C VAL A 76 -14.43 -10.74 4.88
N LEU A 77 -13.15 -10.47 4.62
CA LEU A 77 -12.71 -9.78 3.39
C LEU A 77 -13.14 -10.54 2.13
N ARG A 78 -13.10 -11.87 2.14
CA ARG A 78 -13.59 -12.71 1.03
C ARG A 78 -15.11 -12.66 0.88
N GLN A 79 -15.85 -12.73 1.98
CA GLN A 79 -17.32 -12.61 1.95
C GLN A 79 -17.78 -11.26 1.38
N LYS A 80 -17.04 -10.19 1.68
CA LYS A 80 -17.27 -8.84 1.15
C LYS A 80 -16.66 -8.61 -0.25
N SER A 81 -16.09 -9.64 -0.87
CA SER A 81 -15.43 -9.56 -2.19
C SER A 81 -14.29 -8.54 -2.29
N LEU A 82 -13.64 -8.25 -1.16
CA LEU A 82 -12.51 -7.32 -1.08
C LEU A 82 -11.18 -7.99 -1.44
N VAL A 83 -11.10 -9.30 -1.24
CA VAL A 83 -9.93 -10.13 -1.53
C VAL A 83 -10.39 -11.45 -2.15
N LYS A 84 -9.59 -11.98 -3.08
CA LYS A 84 -9.72 -13.31 -3.66
C LYS A 84 -8.46 -14.11 -3.38
N ILE A 85 -8.61 -15.41 -3.17
CA ILE A 85 -7.49 -16.38 -3.20
C ILE A 85 -7.51 -17.02 -4.59
N LEU A 86 -6.39 -16.97 -5.29
CA LEU A 86 -6.22 -17.54 -6.61
C LEU A 86 -5.94 -19.06 -6.53
N GLU A 87 -5.94 -19.73 -7.68
CA GLU A 87 -5.71 -21.18 -7.77
C GLU A 87 -4.29 -21.58 -7.32
N ASP A 88 -3.33 -20.66 -7.42
CA ASP A 88 -1.95 -20.83 -6.94
C ASP A 88 -1.76 -20.40 -5.46
N ASP A 89 -2.87 -20.32 -4.70
CA ASP A 89 -2.93 -19.91 -3.29
C ASP A 89 -2.44 -18.48 -3.01
N LYS A 90 -2.31 -17.64 -4.05
CA LYS A 90 -1.93 -16.25 -3.87
C LYS A 90 -3.13 -15.36 -3.55
N LEU A 91 -2.88 -14.35 -2.73
CA LEU A 91 -3.84 -13.28 -2.49
C LEU A 91 -3.92 -12.36 -3.72
N TRP A 92 -5.15 -12.03 -4.11
CA TRP A 92 -5.45 -11.08 -5.15
C TRP A 92 -6.48 -10.06 -4.67
N MET A 93 -6.25 -8.80 -5.01
CA MET A 93 -7.15 -7.69 -4.72
C MET A 93 -7.31 -6.88 -5.99
N HIS A 94 -8.55 -6.52 -6.33
CA HIS A 94 -8.84 -5.69 -7.49
C HIS A 94 -8.08 -4.36 -7.39
N ASP A 95 -7.58 -3.83 -8.50
CA ASP A 95 -6.74 -2.63 -8.52
C ASP A 95 -7.43 -1.42 -7.88
N GLN A 96 -8.71 -1.18 -8.17
CA GLN A 96 -9.52 -0.12 -7.56
C GLN A 96 -9.65 -0.26 -6.03
N ILE A 97 -9.82 -1.49 -5.52
CA ILE A 97 -9.92 -1.76 -4.07
C ILE A 97 -8.56 -1.53 -3.41
N ARG A 98 -7.49 -2.01 -4.06
CA ARG A 98 -6.11 -1.79 -3.61
C ARG A 98 -5.75 -0.31 -3.59
N ASP A 99 -6.10 0.41 -4.63
CA ASP A 99 -5.77 1.82 -4.78
C ASP A 99 -6.61 2.68 -3.81
N MET A 100 -7.87 2.29 -3.54
CA MET A 100 -8.64 2.84 -2.43
C MET A 100 -7.94 2.63 -1.07
N GLY A 101 -7.49 1.41 -0.77
CA GLY A 101 -6.75 1.13 0.48
C GLY A 101 -5.51 2.00 0.64
N ARG A 102 -4.75 2.20 -0.45
CA ARG A 102 -3.59 3.10 -0.46
C ARG A 102 -3.98 4.57 -0.27
N GLN A 103 -5.10 5.01 -0.84
CA GLN A 103 -5.62 6.34 -0.60
C GLN A 103 -6.06 6.53 0.86
N MET A 104 -6.59 5.50 1.53
CA MET A 104 -6.89 5.59 2.97
C MET A 104 -5.62 5.82 3.79
N VAL A 105 -4.54 5.08 3.51
CA VAL A 105 -3.23 5.31 4.17
C VAL A 105 -2.67 6.70 3.86
N LEU A 106 -2.80 7.17 2.62
CA LEU A 106 -2.38 8.52 2.26
C LEU A 106 -3.14 9.59 3.05
N LYS A 107 -4.45 9.40 3.29
CA LYS A 107 -5.30 10.33 4.05
C LYS A 107 -4.97 10.37 5.55
N GLU A 108 -4.32 9.35 6.11
CA GLU A 108 -3.87 9.38 7.51
C GLU A 108 -2.90 10.55 7.75
N SER A 109 -2.04 10.84 6.77
CA SER A 109 -1.21 12.05 6.75
C SER A 109 -0.76 12.36 5.32
N PRO A 110 -1.43 13.30 4.62
CA PRO A 110 -1.12 13.59 3.22
C PRO A 110 0.31 14.11 3.04
N GLU A 111 0.80 14.92 3.97
CA GLU A 111 2.10 15.60 3.86
C GLU A 111 3.26 14.86 4.52
N ASP A 112 3.01 14.01 5.53
CA ASP A 112 4.07 13.35 6.30
C ASP A 112 3.96 11.82 6.24
N PRO A 113 4.75 11.16 5.38
CA PRO A 113 4.83 9.70 5.34
C PRO A 113 5.24 9.07 6.69
N GLY A 114 5.99 9.80 7.54
CA GLY A 114 6.39 9.32 8.87
C GLY A 114 5.21 9.08 9.82
N MET A 115 4.07 9.71 9.54
CA MET A 115 2.84 9.61 10.34
C MET A 115 1.83 8.60 9.78
N ARG A 116 2.11 7.97 8.64
CA ARG A 116 1.25 6.96 8.02
C ARG A 116 1.49 5.58 8.60
N SER A 117 0.48 4.72 8.52
CA SER A 117 0.51 3.38 9.09
C SER A 117 1.23 2.38 8.19
N ARG A 118 1.21 2.55 6.87
CA ARG A 118 1.92 1.70 5.91
C ARG A 118 2.75 2.51 4.95
N LEU A 119 3.95 2.01 4.65
CA LEU A 119 4.82 2.59 3.64
C LEU A 119 5.16 1.55 2.58
N SER A 120 4.89 1.89 1.31
CA SER A 120 5.18 1.02 0.17
C SER A 120 5.78 1.74 -1.03
N ASP A 121 5.82 3.06 -1.00
CA ASP A 121 6.57 3.87 -1.97
C ASP A 121 8.02 3.97 -1.53
N ARG A 122 8.94 3.68 -2.46
CA ARG A 122 10.37 3.64 -2.16
C ARG A 122 10.92 5.02 -1.81
N GLY A 123 10.48 6.07 -2.50
CA GLY A 123 10.93 7.44 -2.25
C GLY A 123 10.52 7.92 -0.87
N GLU A 124 9.27 7.65 -0.49
CA GLU A 124 8.75 7.93 0.85
C GLU A 124 9.51 7.15 1.92
N ILE A 125 9.72 5.84 1.74
CA ILE A 125 10.47 5.01 2.70
C ILE A 125 11.88 5.56 2.88
N MET A 126 12.60 5.86 1.79
CA MET A 126 13.95 6.42 1.89
C MET A 126 13.96 7.80 2.56
N THR A 127 12.95 8.63 2.29
CA THR A 127 12.81 9.95 2.93
C THR A 127 12.60 9.81 4.43
N VAL A 128 11.78 8.86 4.87
CA VAL A 128 11.53 8.58 6.29
C VAL A 128 12.79 8.04 6.96
N LEU A 129 13.45 7.05 6.35
CA LEU A 129 14.65 6.41 6.90
C LEU A 129 15.86 7.35 6.96
N ASN A 130 16.18 8.06 5.87
CA ASN A 130 17.34 8.95 5.81
C ASN A 130 17.22 10.15 6.75
N ASN A 131 16.00 10.63 6.98
CA ASN A 131 15.75 11.78 7.86
C ASN A 131 15.34 11.35 9.28
N MET A 132 15.36 10.05 9.60
CA MET A 132 14.96 9.51 10.91
C MET A 132 13.56 9.99 11.35
N LYS A 133 12.61 10.10 10.39
CA LYS A 133 11.24 10.59 10.62
C LYS A 133 10.22 9.50 10.94
N GLY A 134 10.67 8.26 11.16
CA GLY A 134 9.78 7.15 11.48
C GLY A 134 9.12 7.36 12.84
N THR A 135 7.82 7.08 12.93
CA THR A 135 7.07 7.18 14.19
C THR A 135 6.38 5.86 14.53
N THR A 136 5.81 5.78 15.73
CA THR A 136 5.02 4.61 16.18
C THR A 136 3.73 4.41 15.37
N SER A 137 3.34 5.38 14.54
CA SER A 137 2.22 5.24 13.62
C SER A 137 2.51 4.18 12.56
N ILE A 138 3.77 4.08 12.10
CA ILE A 138 4.17 3.10 11.08
C ILE A 138 4.07 1.69 11.64
N ARG A 139 3.18 0.89 11.04
CA ARG A 139 2.94 -0.52 11.38
C ARG A 139 3.58 -1.48 10.39
N GLY A 140 3.81 -1.06 9.15
CA GLY A 140 4.39 -1.93 8.13
C GLY A 140 5.12 -1.19 7.02
N ILE A 141 6.24 -1.77 6.56
CA ILE A 141 7.05 -1.27 5.47
C ILE A 141 7.33 -2.42 4.50
N VAL A 142 7.05 -2.23 3.22
CA VAL A 142 7.52 -3.14 2.16
C VAL A 142 8.56 -2.41 1.32
N PHE A 143 9.80 -2.92 1.34
CA PHE A 143 10.92 -2.29 0.67
C PHE A 143 11.55 -3.25 -0.35
N ASP A 144 11.46 -2.89 -1.63
CA ASP A 144 12.10 -3.64 -2.70
C ASP A 144 13.58 -3.20 -2.84
N PHE A 145 14.48 -4.05 -2.37
CA PHE A 145 15.93 -3.88 -2.47
C PHE A 145 16.47 -4.03 -3.90
N LYS A 146 15.71 -4.62 -4.84
CA LYS A 146 16.19 -4.96 -6.19
C LYS A 146 16.20 -3.78 -7.16
N LYS A 147 15.43 -2.71 -6.91
CA LYS A 147 15.50 -1.49 -7.73
C LYS A 147 16.86 -0.82 -7.51
N LYS A 148 17.73 -0.85 -8.52
CA LYS A 148 18.97 -0.06 -8.55
C LYS A 148 18.62 1.42 -8.68
N PHE A 149 19.37 2.29 -8.01
CA PHE A 149 19.31 3.73 -8.23
C PHE A 149 19.51 4.02 -9.73
N VAL A 150 18.64 4.84 -10.32
CA VAL A 150 19.15 5.81 -11.28
C VAL A 150 19.76 6.89 -10.40
N ARG A 151 21.07 6.82 -10.16
CA ARG A 151 21.78 7.91 -9.48
C ARG A 151 21.59 9.13 -10.38
N ASP A 152 21.01 10.20 -9.86
CA ASP A 152 21.08 11.49 -10.51
C ASP A 152 22.56 11.93 -10.47
N PRO A 153 23.25 12.05 -11.61
CA PRO A 153 24.65 12.45 -11.64
C PRO A 153 24.88 13.88 -11.17
N THR A 154 23.82 14.66 -10.94
CA THR A 154 23.91 16.09 -10.57
C THR A 154 23.83 16.37 -9.07
N ALA A 155 23.54 15.37 -8.24
CA ALA A 155 23.60 15.52 -6.79
C ALA A 155 25.08 15.50 -6.35
N ASN A 156 25.68 16.69 -6.29
CA ASN A 156 27.04 16.90 -5.81
C ASN A 156 27.29 16.18 -4.48
N GLU A 157 28.37 15.41 -4.43
CA GLU A 157 28.95 14.86 -3.21
C GLU A 157 29.45 16.02 -2.35
N ILE A 158 28.81 16.24 -1.20
CA ILE A 158 29.37 17.11 -0.16
C ILE A 158 30.26 16.21 0.69
N ALA A 159 31.58 16.39 0.52
CA ALA A 159 32.62 15.87 1.39
C ALA A 159 32.67 16.64 2.72
#